data_AF-A0A1Z3UBH9-F1
#
_entry.id   AF-A0A1Z3UBH9-F1
#
_cell.length_a   1.000
_cell.length_b   1.000
_cell.length_c   1.000
_cell.angle_alpha   90.00
_cell.angle_beta   90.00
_cell.angle_gamma   90.00
#
_symmetry.space_group_name_H-M   'P 1'
#
loop_
_entity.id
_entity.type
_entity.pdbx_description
1 polymer ?
#
loop_
_entity_poly.entity_id
_entity_poly.type
_entity_poly.pdbx_seq_one_letter_code
_entity_poly.pdbx_strand_id
1 'polypeptide(L)'
;MSLQAYTAATARAESPRDLEYRLFGQVTRALVHASTVDESDIATRIDALDWNRRLWSTLAGECSDAGNALGAPMRAQIISLSLFINRHSSAIMRGEENFQDLIDINRMIMQGLSGGASPTQ
;
A
#
# COMPACT_ATOMS: atom_id res chain seq x y z
N MET A 1 0.88 29.97 27.81
CA MET A 1 0.65 28.51 27.84
C MET A 1 0.96 27.98 26.45
N SER A 2 2.18 27.48 26.25
CA SER A 2 2.75 27.19 24.93
C SER A 2 2.10 25.98 24.25
N LEU A 3 1.89 26.11 22.93
CA LEU A 3 1.45 25.08 21.97
C LEU A 3 2.24 23.75 22.04
N GLN A 4 3.36 23.72 22.76
CA GLN A 4 4.17 22.54 23.05
C GLN A 4 3.43 21.48 23.88
N ALA A 5 2.52 21.88 24.75
CA ALA A 5 1.70 20.93 25.52
C ALA A 5 0.61 20.28 24.66
N TYR A 6 0.12 20.98 23.62
CA TYR A 6 -0.89 20.45 22.70
C TYR A 6 -0.27 19.47 21.69
N THR A 7 0.97 19.71 21.24
CA THR A 7 1.67 18.79 20.33
C THR A 7 2.23 17.54 21.02
N ALA A 8 2.58 17.61 22.31
CA ALA A 8 3.07 16.46 23.07
C ALA A 8 1.97 15.45 23.44
N ALA A 9 0.70 15.88 23.51
CA ALA A 9 -0.41 15.00 23.84
C ALA A 9 -0.88 14.14 22.63
N THR A 10 -0.70 14.63 21.40
CA THR A 10 -1.05 13.90 20.16
C THR A 10 -0.02 12.84 19.75
N ALA A 11 1.20 12.89 20.31
CA ALA A 11 2.29 11.94 20.02
C ALA A 11 2.09 10.52 20.60
N ARG A 12 0.98 10.27 21.31
CA ARG A 12 0.62 8.95 21.87
C ARG A 12 -0.45 8.21 21.07
N ALA A 13 -1.01 8.82 20.04
CA ALA A 13 -1.84 8.14 19.06
C ALA A 13 -0.96 7.73 17.87
N GLU A 14 -1.06 6.48 17.46
CA GLU A 14 -0.38 5.94 16.29
C GLU A 14 -0.65 6.83 15.07
N SER A 15 0.40 7.29 14.37
CA SER A 15 0.18 8.22 13.27
C SER A 15 -0.53 7.51 12.10
N PRO A 16 -1.35 8.20 11.29
CA PRO A 16 -1.96 7.63 10.09
C PRO A 16 -0.92 6.95 9.17
N ARG A 17 0.29 7.50 9.12
CA ARG A 17 1.41 6.96 8.34
C ARG A 17 1.94 5.63 8.90
N ASP A 18 1.97 5.48 10.22
CA ASP A 18 2.35 4.21 10.86
C ASP A 18 1.29 3.13 10.61
N LEU A 19 0.01 3.50 10.63
CA LEU A 19 -1.12 2.64 10.28
C LEU A 19 -1.00 2.13 8.84
N GLU A 20 -0.77 3.03 7.88
CA GLU A 20 -0.53 2.69 6.47
C GLU A 20 0.67 1.74 6.32
N TYR A 21 1.82 2.05 6.95
CA TYR A 21 3.01 1.21 6.89
C TYR A 21 2.74 -0.21 7.38
N ARG A 22 2.04 -0.36 8.51
CA ARG A 22 1.69 -1.68 9.05
C ARG A 22 0.73 -2.44 8.14
N LEU A 23 -0.27 -1.77 7.57
CA LEU A 23 -1.22 -2.39 6.65
C LEU A 23 -0.50 -2.90 5.38
N PHE A 24 0.33 -2.07 4.76
CA PHE A 24 1.17 -2.49 3.64
C PHE A 24 2.07 -3.66 4.02
N GLY A 25 2.68 -3.65 5.21
CA GLY A 25 3.51 -4.74 5.69
C GLY A 25 2.75 -6.06 5.84
N GLN A 26 1.50 -6.02 6.32
CA GLN A 26 0.67 -7.22 6.44
C GLN A 26 0.28 -7.79 5.08
N VAL A 27 -0.20 -6.94 4.17
CA VAL A 27 -0.56 -7.33 2.79
C VAL A 27 0.66 -7.89 2.05
N THR A 28 1.82 -7.25 2.18
CA THR A 28 3.06 -7.71 1.54
C THR A 28 3.48 -9.09 2.04
N ARG A 29 3.36 -9.36 3.35
CA ARG A 29 3.63 -10.71 3.88
C ARG A 29 2.65 -11.76 3.34
N ALA A 30 1.37 -11.40 3.18
CA ALA A 30 0.39 -12.29 2.56
C ALA A 30 0.74 -12.61 1.11
N LEU A 31 1.16 -11.60 0.32
CA LEU A 31 1.63 -11.82 -1.06
C LEU A 31 2.88 -12.70 -1.12
N VAL A 32 3.86 -12.49 -0.23
CA VAL A 32 5.06 -13.34 -0.14
C VAL A 32 4.70 -14.78 0.24
N HIS A 33 3.76 -14.98 1.17
CA HIS A 33 3.32 -16.32 1.50
C HIS A 33 2.62 -16.99 0.30
N ALA A 34 1.68 -16.28 -0.34
CA ALA A 34 0.98 -16.74 -1.53
C ALA A 34 1.92 -17.03 -2.72
N SER A 35 3.07 -16.38 -2.81
CA SER A 35 4.07 -16.69 -3.84
C SER A 35 4.84 -17.98 -3.58
N THR A 36 4.77 -18.53 -2.37
CA THR A 36 5.48 -19.76 -1.97
C THR A 36 4.59 -21.01 -1.91
N VAL A 37 3.26 -20.84 -1.92
CA VAL A 37 2.34 -21.97 -1.95
C VAL A 37 2.21 -22.53 -3.36
N ASP A 38 1.77 -23.79 -3.44
CA ASP A 38 1.53 -24.47 -4.71
C ASP A 38 0.48 -23.72 -5.56
N GLU A 39 0.58 -23.81 -6.88
CA GLU A 39 -0.37 -23.16 -7.79
C GLU A 39 -1.80 -23.71 -7.63
N SER A 40 -1.94 -24.94 -7.14
CA SER A 40 -3.24 -25.54 -6.82
C SER A 40 -3.88 -24.98 -5.54
N ASP A 41 -3.13 -24.28 -4.67
CA ASP A 41 -3.70 -23.56 -3.53
C ASP A 41 -4.27 -22.20 -3.98
N ILE A 42 -5.35 -22.31 -4.75
CA ILE A 42 -6.04 -21.17 -5.36
C ILE A 42 -6.62 -20.25 -4.28
N ALA A 43 -7.10 -20.80 -3.16
CA ALA A 43 -7.71 -20.01 -2.09
C ALA A 43 -6.71 -19.03 -1.47
N THR A 44 -5.56 -19.53 -1.01
CA THR A 44 -4.51 -18.69 -0.41
C THR A 44 -4.01 -17.62 -1.39
N ARG A 45 -3.86 -17.99 -2.67
CA ARG A 45 -3.41 -17.07 -3.72
C ARG A 45 -4.44 -15.97 -4.01
N ILE A 46 -5.71 -16.32 -4.14
CA ILE A 46 -6.79 -15.36 -4.39
C ILE A 46 -6.96 -14.41 -3.21
N ASP A 47 -6.94 -14.91 -1.98
CA ASP A 47 -7.15 -14.09 -0.79
C ASP A 47 -6.06 -13.00 -0.65
N ALA A 48 -4.80 -13.35 -0.91
CA ALA A 48 -3.70 -12.39 -0.88
C ALA A 48 -3.81 -11.33 -1.99
N LEU A 49 -4.19 -11.74 -3.21
CA LEU A 49 -4.38 -10.83 -4.34
C LEU A 49 -5.58 -9.90 -4.13
N ASP A 50 -6.72 -10.42 -3.65
CA ASP A 50 -7.90 -9.62 -3.35
C ASP A 50 -7.60 -8.57 -2.28
N TRP A 51 -6.94 -8.96 -1.19
CA TRP A 51 -6.57 -8.03 -0.14
C TRP A 51 -5.68 -6.89 -0.66
N ASN A 52 -4.69 -7.22 -1.50
CA ASN A 52 -3.84 -6.21 -2.14
C ASN A 52 -4.64 -5.29 -3.07
N ARG A 53 -5.57 -5.83 -3.87
CA ARG A 53 -6.44 -5.01 -4.74
C ARG A 53 -7.31 -4.06 -3.93
N ARG A 54 -7.91 -4.53 -2.83
CA ARG A 54 -8.77 -3.71 -1.96
C ARG A 54 -8.01 -2.57 -1.29
N LEU A 55 -6.78 -2.83 -0.85
CA LEU A 55 -5.87 -1.79 -0.34
C LEU A 55 -5.68 -0.68 -1.40
N TRP A 56 -5.26 -1.06 -2.61
CA TRP A 56 -4.97 -0.11 -3.67
C TRP A 56 -6.20 0.58 -4.27
N SER A 57 -7.35 -0.08 -4.29
CA SER A 57 -8.62 0.55 -4.67
C SER A 57 -9.07 1.59 -3.65
N THR A 58 -8.83 1.35 -2.36
CA THR A 58 -9.14 2.33 -1.29
C THR A 58 -8.29 3.59 -1.46
N LEU A 59 -6.98 3.44 -1.64
CA LEU A 59 -6.05 4.56 -1.86
C LEU A 59 -6.39 5.36 -3.13
N ALA A 60 -6.75 4.68 -4.22
CA ALA A 60 -7.16 5.35 -5.45
C ALA A 60 -8.49 6.11 -5.29
N GLY A 61 -9.43 5.56 -4.52
CA GLY A 61 -10.69 6.22 -4.18
C GLY A 61 -10.45 7.53 -3.42
N GLU A 62 -9.62 7.49 -2.38
CA GLU A 62 -9.22 8.70 -1.63
C GLU A 62 -8.47 9.70 -2.50
N CYS A 63 -7.60 9.24 -3.41
CA CYS A 63 -6.90 10.10 -4.36
C CYS A 63 -7.81 10.64 -5.47
N SER A 64 -9.04 10.15 -5.62
CA SER A 64 -9.99 10.68 -6.59
C SER A 64 -10.77 11.88 -6.04
N ASP A 65 -10.81 12.05 -4.72
CA ASP A 65 -11.45 13.18 -4.05
C ASP A 65 -10.70 14.50 -4.33
N ALA A 66 -11.46 15.57 -4.63
CA ALA A 66 -10.93 16.92 -4.83
C ALA A 66 -10.33 17.52 -3.54
N GLY A 67 -10.77 17.05 -2.37
CA GLY A 67 -10.25 17.45 -1.05
C GLY A 67 -8.99 16.73 -0.59
N ASN A 68 -8.42 15.83 -1.41
CA ASN A 68 -7.21 15.08 -1.05
C ASN A 68 -6.01 16.03 -0.85
N ALA A 69 -5.24 15.82 0.22
CA ALA A 69 -4.10 16.67 0.58
C ALA A 69 -2.87 16.52 -0.33
N LEU A 70 -2.81 15.46 -1.16
CA LEU A 70 -1.72 15.22 -2.09
C LEU A 70 -1.87 16.07 -3.36
N GLY A 71 -0.73 16.48 -3.93
CA GLY A 71 -0.72 17.15 -5.23
C GLY A 71 -1.21 16.25 -6.37
N ALA A 72 -1.82 16.85 -7.40
CA ALA A 72 -2.37 16.15 -8.55
C ALA A 72 -1.41 15.13 -9.20
N PRO A 73 -0.09 15.40 -9.37
CA PRO A 73 0.83 14.41 -9.93
C PRO A 73 0.96 13.15 -9.09
N MET A 74 0.99 13.27 -7.76
CA MET A 74 1.11 12.12 -6.85
C MET A 74 -0.19 11.30 -6.84
N ARG A 75 -1.34 11.98 -6.80
CA ARG A 75 -2.66 11.34 -6.89
C ARG A 75 -2.80 10.51 -8.17
N ALA A 76 -2.38 11.07 -9.31
CA ALA A 76 -2.40 10.38 -10.61
C ALA A 76 -1.51 9.12 -10.61
N GLN A 77 -0.34 9.17 -9.96
CA GLN A 77 0.54 8.00 -9.84
C GLN A 77 -0.11 6.89 -9.00
N ILE A 78 -0.71 7.22 -7.85
CA ILE A 78 -1.40 6.24 -7.00
C ILE A 78 -2.56 5.58 -7.75
N ILE A 79 -3.36 6.37 -8.48
CA ILE A 79 -4.45 5.85 -9.32
C ILE A 79 -3.90 4.93 -10.41
N SER A 80 -2.82 5.31 -11.08
CA SER A 80 -2.18 4.49 -12.13
C SER A 80 -1.66 3.15 -11.58
N LEU A 81 -1.02 3.16 -10.41
CA LEU A 81 -0.55 1.95 -9.73
C LEU A 81 -1.72 1.04 -9.35
N SER A 82 -2.82 1.60 -8.85
CA SER A 82 -4.03 0.82 -8.53
C SER A 82 -4.60 0.11 -9.76
N LEU A 83 -4.59 0.78 -10.93
CA LEU A 83 -4.98 0.16 -12.20
C LEU A 83 -4.01 -0.94 -12.63
N PHE A 84 -2.70 -0.71 -12.52
CA PHE A 84 -1.69 -1.73 -12.80
C PHE A 84 -1.89 -2.97 -11.93
N ILE A 85 -2.05 -2.80 -10.62
CA ILE A 85 -2.20 -3.89 -9.65
C ILE A 85 -3.44 -4.72 -9.93
N ASN A 86 -4.56 -4.08 -10.28
CA ASN A 86 -5.77 -4.79 -10.66
C ASN A 86 -5.55 -5.68 -11.89
N ARG A 87 -4.90 -5.16 -12.94
CA ARG A 87 -4.60 -5.94 -14.15
C ARG A 87 -3.61 -7.07 -13.85
N HIS A 88 -2.51 -6.77 -13.16
CA HIS A 88 -1.43 -7.71 -12.86
C HIS A 88 -1.90 -8.84 -11.94
N SER A 89 -2.70 -8.52 -10.92
CA SER A 89 -3.33 -9.54 -10.06
C SER A 89 -4.18 -10.52 -10.87
N SER A 90 -4.89 -10.01 -11.88
CA SER A 90 -5.71 -10.86 -12.75
C SER A 90 -4.86 -11.73 -13.67
N ALA A 91 -3.69 -11.24 -14.11
CA ALA A 91 -2.71 -12.01 -14.89
C ALA A 91 -2.05 -13.13 -14.06
N ILE A 92 -1.71 -12.85 -12.80
CA ILE A 92 -1.21 -13.88 -11.86
C ILE A 92 -2.23 -15.01 -11.68
N MET A 93 -3.51 -14.69 -11.55
CA MET A 93 -4.58 -15.70 -11.45
C MET A 93 -4.72 -16.57 -12.72
N ARG A 94 -4.30 -16.06 -13.88
CA ARG A 94 -4.26 -16.81 -15.13
C ARG A 94 -2.94 -17.57 -15.34
N GLY A 95 -1.98 -17.44 -14.42
CA GLY A 95 -0.65 -18.03 -14.55
C GLY A 95 0.24 -17.32 -15.58
N GLU A 96 -0.12 -16.10 -15.99
CA GLU A 96 0.61 -15.32 -17.00
C GLU A 96 1.74 -14.49 -16.38
N GLU A 97 1.64 -14.20 -15.08
CA GLU A 97 2.54 -13.33 -14.34
C GLU A 97 2.81 -13.89 -12.94
N ASN A 98 3.79 -13.31 -12.24
CA ASN A 98 4.15 -13.71 -10.88
C ASN A 98 3.94 -12.58 -9.85
N PHE A 99 3.98 -12.95 -8.56
CA PHE A 99 3.72 -12.04 -7.44
C PHE A 99 4.81 -10.99 -7.19
N GLN A 100 6.01 -11.15 -7.76
CA GLN A 100 7.19 -10.38 -7.39
C GLN A 100 7.00 -8.87 -7.60
N ASP A 101 6.39 -8.49 -8.73
CA ASP A 101 6.14 -7.07 -9.04
C ASP A 101 5.20 -6.41 -8.01
N LEU A 102 4.17 -7.13 -7.55
CA LEU A 102 3.25 -6.60 -6.52
C LEU A 102 3.96 -6.45 -5.18
N ILE A 103 4.81 -7.41 -4.83
CA ILE A 103 5.59 -7.40 -3.59
C ILE A 103 6.57 -6.22 -3.61
N ASP A 104 7.26 -5.99 -4.72
CA ASP A 104 8.26 -4.93 -4.83
C ASP A 104 7.62 -3.54 -4.84
N ILE A 105 6.48 -3.37 -5.51
CA ILE A 105 5.69 -2.13 -5.42
C ILE A 105 5.33 -1.82 -3.97
N ASN A 106 4.78 -2.79 -3.23
CA ASN A 106 4.41 -2.55 -1.84
C ASN A 106 5.64 -2.24 -0.96
N ARG A 107 6.78 -2.90 -1.18
CA ARG A 107 8.03 -2.60 -0.48
C ARG A 107 8.54 -1.19 -0.79
N MET A 108 8.47 -0.73 -2.04
CA MET A 108 8.85 0.64 -2.40
C MET A 108 7.96 1.67 -1.68
N ILE A 109 6.65 1.42 -1.60
CA ILE A 109 5.74 2.29 -0.83
C ILE A 109 6.11 2.30 0.65
N MET A 110 6.34 1.12 1.24
CA MET A 110 6.76 1.02 2.65
C MET A 110 8.07 1.76 2.92
N GLN A 111 9.05 1.69 2.01
CA GLN A 111 10.30 2.46 2.11
C GLN A 111 10.01 3.96 2.11
N GLY A 112 9.18 4.43 1.17
CA GLY A 112 8.72 5.83 1.12
C GLY A 112 8.01 6.26 2.40
N LEU A 113 7.17 5.40 2.99
CA LEU A 113 6.48 5.66 4.25
C LEU A 113 7.45 5.72 5.44
N SER A 114 8.46 4.84 5.50
CA SER A 114 9.46 4.84 6.58
C SER A 114 10.45 6.03 6.53
N GLY A 115 10.67 6.60 5.33
CA GLY A 115 11.56 7.75 5.11
C GLY A 115 10.97 9.11 5.46
N GLY A 116 9.99 9.18 6.37
CA GLY A 116 9.32 10.40 6.83
C GLY A 116 10.20 11.35 7.66
N ALA A 117 11.43 11.62 7.20
CA ALA A 117 12.23 12.77 7.54
C ALA A 117 13.13 13.05 6.32
N SER A 118 12.69 13.93 5.42
CA SER A 118 13.63 14.53 4.47
C SER A 118 14.78 15.15 5.27
N PRO A 119 16.05 14.82 4.99
CA PRO A 119 17.13 15.70 5.40
C PRO A 119 16.90 17.01 4.64
N THR A 120 16.75 18.09 5.39
CA THR A 120 16.91 19.42 4.85
C THR A 120 18.35 19.50 4.32
N GLN A 121 18.50 19.62 3.00
CA GLN A 121 19.66 20.21 2.35
C GLN A 121 19.17 21.20 1.32
#